data_AF-A0A1Y4NC58-F1
#
_entry.id   AF-A0A1Y4NC58-F1
#
_cell.length_a   1.000
_cell.length_b   1.000
_cell.length_c   1.000
_cell.angle_alpha   90.00
_cell.angle_beta   90.00
_cell.angle_gamma   90.00
#
_symmetry.space_group_name_H-M   'P 1'
#
loop_
_entity.id
_entity.type
_entity.pdbx_description
1 polymer ?
#
loop_
_entity_poly.entity_id
_entity_poly.type
_entity_poly.pdbx_seq_one_letter_code
_entity_poly.pdbx_strand_id
1 'polypeptide(L)'
;MKFPSREIVERICREYPAGTRVELVRMDDAQAPSAGTKGTVKGVDDTGSLLMRWDNGSGLNVVYGEDVVKKIPAVRTVCYGRMEEWYSRREAEQFFLRAMAASEGSEQRRYAKIYTELKMGMEVCTDEEDT
;
A
#
# COMPACT_ATOMS: atom_id res chain seq x y z
N MET A 1 -22.25 22.25 -4.85
CA MET A 1 -21.18 21.41 -5.43
C MET A 1 -21.49 21.14 -6.89
N LYS A 2 -20.47 21.12 -7.76
CA LYS A 2 -20.59 20.57 -9.11
C LYS A 2 -20.17 19.11 -9.02
N PHE A 3 -21.07 18.19 -9.35
CA PHE A 3 -20.73 16.76 -9.38
C PHE A 3 -19.79 16.48 -10.58
N PRO A 4 -18.78 15.63 -10.42
CA PRO A 4 -17.92 15.21 -11.52
C PRO A 4 -18.72 14.47 -12.59
N SER A 5 -18.26 14.49 -13.84
CA SER A 5 -18.87 13.65 -14.87
C SER A 5 -18.62 12.16 -14.60
N ARG A 6 -19.45 11.31 -15.20
CA ARG A 6 -19.30 9.85 -15.09
C ARG A 6 -17.91 9.38 -15.50
N GLU A 7 -17.31 9.97 -16.53
CA GLU A 7 -15.96 9.64 -17.00
C GLU A 7 -14.90 9.94 -15.94
N ILE A 8 -15.08 11.00 -15.15
CA ILE A 8 -14.17 11.34 -14.04
C ILE A 8 -14.31 10.30 -12.92
N VAL A 9 -15.53 9.96 -12.53
CA VAL A 9 -15.78 8.93 -11.50
C VAL A 9 -15.18 7.59 -11.93
N GLU A 10 -15.41 7.16 -13.17
CA GLU A 10 -14.84 5.92 -13.71
C GLU A 10 -13.30 5.93 -13.72
N ARG A 11 -12.68 7.09 -14.00
CA ARG A 11 -11.23 7.24 -13.91
C ARG A 11 -10.74 7.07 -12.47
N ILE A 12 -11.42 7.69 -11.50
CA ILE A 12 -11.07 7.57 -10.07
C ILE A 12 -11.22 6.11 -9.61
N CYS A 13 -12.29 5.42 -10.00
CA CYS A 13 -12.48 3.99 -9.72
C CYS A 13 -11.32 3.12 -10.24
N ARG A 14 -10.79 3.43 -11.43
CA ARG A 14 -9.63 2.70 -11.99
C ARG A 14 -8.33 3.05 -11.27
N GLU A 15 -8.18 4.29 -10.82
CA GLU A 15 -6.96 4.75 -10.15
C GLU A 15 -6.88 4.28 -8.69
N TYR A 16 -8.03 4.18 -8.03
CA TYR A 16 -8.21 3.80 -6.62
C TYR A 16 -9.25 2.68 -6.48
N PRO A 17 -8.97 1.47 -6.99
CA PRO A 17 -9.83 0.33 -6.76
C PRO A 17 -9.92 0.00 -5.26
N ALA A 18 -10.98 -0.71 -4.87
CA ALA A 18 -11.12 -1.21 -3.51
C ALA A 18 -9.89 -2.06 -3.12
N GLY A 19 -9.37 -1.83 -1.90
CA GLY A 19 -8.12 -2.40 -1.42
C GLY A 19 -6.90 -1.50 -1.57
N THR A 20 -6.97 -0.44 -2.39
CA THR A 20 -5.86 0.51 -2.54
C THR A 20 -5.46 1.10 -1.20
N ARG A 21 -4.16 1.04 -0.88
CA ARG A 21 -3.60 1.68 0.30
C ARG A 21 -3.15 3.09 -0.01
N VAL A 22 -3.53 4.02 0.85
CA VAL A 22 -3.21 5.44 0.71
C VAL A 22 -2.75 6.02 2.04
N GLU A 23 -2.03 7.13 1.95
CA GLU A 23 -1.64 7.97 3.06
C GLU A 23 -2.31 9.34 2.90
N LEU A 24 -2.87 9.86 3.99
CA LEU A 24 -3.44 11.21 4.01
C LEU A 24 -2.32 12.25 3.93
N VAL A 25 -2.39 13.12 2.92
CA VAL A 25 -1.46 14.24 2.77
C VAL A 25 -2.10 15.52 3.31
N ARG A 26 -3.36 15.78 2.96
CA ARG A 26 -4.09 16.97 3.38
C ARG A 26 -5.60 16.75 3.36
N MET A 27 -6.27 17.23 4.39
CA MET A 27 -7.73 17.34 4.51
C MET A 27 -7.99 18.52 5.45
N ASP A 28 -8.80 19.49 5.00
CA ASP A 28 -9.08 20.71 5.76
C ASP A 28 -10.42 20.57 6.51
N ASP A 29 -10.41 19.70 7.52
CA ASP A 29 -11.56 19.43 8.38
C ASP A 29 -11.08 19.30 9.84
N ALA A 30 -11.86 19.81 10.79
CA ALA A 30 -11.51 19.77 12.22
C ALA A 30 -11.44 18.35 12.79
N GLN A 31 -12.11 17.38 12.17
CA GLN A 31 -12.13 15.96 12.52
C GLN A 31 -11.21 15.12 11.62
N ALA A 32 -10.43 15.76 10.74
CA ALA A 32 -9.51 15.08 9.85
C ALA A 32 -8.52 14.18 10.63
N PRO A 33 -8.21 12.97 10.12
CA PRO A 33 -7.03 12.26 10.57
C PRO A 33 -5.78 13.14 10.45
N SER A 34 -4.76 12.89 11.27
CA SER A 34 -3.48 13.60 11.09
C SER A 34 -2.86 13.24 9.74
N ALA A 35 -2.18 14.20 9.09
CA ALA A 35 -1.38 13.90 7.91
C ALA A 35 -0.37 12.76 8.21
N GLY A 36 -0.15 11.88 7.23
CA GLY A 36 0.59 10.63 7.41
C GLY A 36 -0.27 9.44 7.87
N THR A 37 -1.54 9.66 8.25
CA THR A 37 -2.45 8.55 8.58
C THR A 37 -2.68 7.70 7.34
N LYS A 38 -2.51 6.38 7.48
CA LYS A 38 -2.74 5.44 6.39
C LYS A 38 -4.16 4.89 6.43
N GLY A 39 -4.68 4.53 5.26
CA GLY A 39 -6.02 3.99 5.11
C GLY A 39 -6.17 3.12 3.88
N THR A 40 -7.26 2.36 3.84
CA THR A 40 -7.63 1.50 2.72
C THR A 40 -8.90 2.03 2.06
N VAL A 41 -8.86 2.18 0.75
CA VAL A 41 -10.04 2.49 -0.06
C VAL A 41 -11.00 1.29 -0.05
N LYS A 42 -12.27 1.53 0.28
CA LYS A 42 -13.36 0.55 0.22
C LYS A 42 -14.08 0.59 -1.13
N GLY A 43 -14.08 1.74 -1.78
CA GLY A 43 -14.75 2.00 -3.05
C GLY A 43 -14.75 3.49 -3.36
N VAL A 44 -15.44 3.85 -4.43
CA VAL A 44 -15.65 5.24 -4.87
C VAL A 44 -17.14 5.44 -5.00
N ASP A 45 -17.69 6.53 -4.46
CA ASP A 45 -19.11 6.87 -4.59
C ASP A 45 -19.43 7.61 -5.89
N ASP A 46 -20.71 7.90 -6.11
CA ASP A 46 -21.21 8.60 -7.30
C ASP A 46 -20.76 10.08 -7.38
N THR A 47 -20.23 10.62 -6.29
CA THR A 47 -19.62 11.95 -6.22
C THR A 47 -18.12 11.92 -6.53
N GLY A 48 -17.54 10.74 -6.73
CA GLY A 48 -16.11 10.55 -6.95
C GLY A 48 -15.28 10.52 -5.66
N SER A 49 -15.90 10.55 -4.49
CA SER A 49 -15.19 10.51 -3.22
C SER A 49 -14.73 9.09 -2.90
N LEU A 50 -13.53 8.95 -2.32
CA LEU A 50 -13.01 7.66 -1.89
C LEU A 50 -13.63 7.30 -0.55
N LEU A 51 -14.32 6.16 -0.51
CA LEU A 51 -14.85 5.59 0.71
C LEU A 51 -13.70 4.98 1.50
N MET A 52 -13.44 5.47 2.71
CA MET A 52 -12.23 5.11 3.45
C MET A 52 -12.47 4.16 4.63
N ARG A 53 -11.43 3.38 4.92
CA ARG A 53 -11.15 2.77 6.22
C ARG A 53 -9.79 3.29 6.68
N TRP A 54 -9.76 4.29 7.55
CA TRP A 54 -8.51 4.77 8.12
C TRP A 54 -8.02 3.84 9.24
N ASP A 55 -6.71 3.66 9.35
CA ASP A 55 -6.10 2.77 10.36
C ASP A 55 -6.31 3.28 11.79
N ASN A 56 -6.48 4.60 11.94
CA ASN A 56 -6.79 5.22 13.23
C ASN A 56 -8.29 5.13 13.61
N GLY A 57 -9.11 4.50 12.77
CA GLY A 57 -10.55 4.34 12.99
C GLY A 57 -11.42 5.52 12.55
N SER A 58 -10.86 6.57 11.94
CA SER A 58 -11.67 7.67 11.39
C SER A 58 -12.65 7.18 10.32
N GLY A 59 -13.84 7.77 10.33
CA GLY A 59 -14.93 7.50 9.38
C GLY A 59 -15.00 8.47 8.20
N LEU A 60 -14.11 9.47 8.11
CA LEU A 60 -14.15 10.46 7.03
C LEU A 60 -13.71 9.86 5.69
N ASN A 61 -14.41 10.24 4.62
CA ASN A 61 -14.05 9.91 3.24
C ASN A 61 -13.08 10.95 2.67
N VAL A 62 -12.49 10.65 1.52
CA VAL A 62 -11.60 11.58 0.80
C VAL A 62 -12.39 12.18 -0.35
N VAL A 63 -12.64 13.48 -0.29
CA VAL A 63 -13.40 14.23 -1.30
C VAL A 63 -12.48 14.57 -2.47
N TYR A 64 -12.87 14.12 -3.67
CA TYR A 64 -12.09 14.37 -4.88
C TYR A 64 -12.00 15.87 -5.20
N GLY A 65 -10.77 16.37 -5.34
CA GLY A 65 -10.50 17.77 -5.67
C GLY A 65 -10.39 18.70 -4.45
N GLU A 66 -10.75 18.24 -3.25
CA GLU A 66 -10.61 18.99 -1.99
C GLU A 66 -9.50 18.38 -1.14
N ASP A 67 -9.57 17.07 -0.93
CA ASP A 67 -8.60 16.31 -0.14
C ASP A 67 -7.45 15.76 -1.00
N VAL A 68 -6.31 15.51 -0.35
CA VAL A 68 -5.10 14.99 -1.00
C VAL A 68 -4.65 13.73 -0.29
N VAL A 69 -4.56 12.65 -1.05
CA VAL A 69 -3.99 11.37 -0.62
C VAL A 69 -2.90 10.92 -1.57
N LYS A 70 -1.98 10.11 -1.08
CA LYS A 70 -0.91 9.49 -1.86
C LYS A 70 -1.07 7.98 -1.83
N LYS A 71 -1.03 7.32 -2.99
CA LYS A 71 -0.98 5.85 -3.07
C LYS A 71 0.30 5.32 -2.44
N ILE A 72 0.15 4.28 -1.63
CA ILE A 72 1.27 3.54 -1.04
C ILE A 72 1.56 2.37 -1.99
N PRO A 73 2.73 2.34 -2.64
CA PRO A 73 3.11 1.21 -3.48
C PRO A 73 3.29 -0.04 -2.61
N ALA A 74 2.84 -1.18 -3.12
CA ALA A 74 3.11 -2.47 -2.51
C ALA A 74 4.45 -3.01 -3.03
N VAL A 75 5.16 -3.72 -2.17
CA VAL A 75 6.25 -4.61 -2.56
C VAL A 75 5.78 -6.03 -2.34
N ARG A 76 6.04 -6.92 -3.30
CA ARG A 76 5.67 -8.33 -3.21
C ARG A 76 6.90 -9.15 -2.88
N THR A 77 6.75 -10.09 -1.97
CA THR A 77 7.77 -11.11 -1.73
C THR A 77 7.18 -12.49 -1.99
N VAL A 78 7.90 -13.31 -2.74
CA VAL A 78 7.61 -14.73 -2.91
C VAL A 78 8.69 -15.51 -2.18
N CYS A 79 8.31 -16.23 -1.13
CA CYS A 79 9.24 -17.04 -0.35
C CYS A 79 8.63 -18.42 -0.16
N TYR A 80 9.33 -19.48 -0.53
CA TYR A 80 8.77 -20.85 -0.51
C TYR A 80 7.44 -20.97 -1.29
N GLY A 81 7.33 -20.26 -2.42
CA GLY A 81 6.10 -20.21 -3.23
C GLY A 81 4.94 -19.43 -2.60
N ARG A 82 5.11 -18.88 -1.38
CA ARG A 82 4.11 -18.05 -0.72
C ARG A 82 4.33 -16.59 -1.09
N MET A 83 3.30 -15.97 -1.70
CA MET A 83 3.29 -14.55 -2.01
C MET A 83 2.71 -13.74 -0.85
N GLU A 84 3.42 -12.68 -0.46
CA GLU A 84 2.97 -11.70 0.52
C GLU A 84 3.12 -10.28 -0.04
N GLU A 85 2.14 -9.42 0.24
CA GLU A 85 2.13 -8.01 -0.13
C GLU A 85 2.46 -7.11 1.07
N TRP A 86 3.42 -6.22 0.88
CA TRP A 86 3.94 -5.33 1.91
C TRP A 86 3.70 -3.88 1.50
N TYR A 87 2.99 -3.12 2.35
CA TYR A 87 2.78 -1.68 2.16
C TYR A 87 3.85 -0.83 2.88
N SER A 88 4.95 -1.48 3.25
CA SER A 88 6.14 -0.88 3.87
C SER A 88 7.35 -1.74 3.51
N ARG A 89 8.17 -1.26 2.57
CA ARG A 89 9.43 -1.94 2.18
C ARG A 89 10.32 -2.16 3.40
N ARG A 90 10.38 -1.19 4.31
CA ARG A 90 11.17 -1.29 5.54
C ARG A 90 10.70 -2.42 6.46
N GLU A 91 9.38 -2.65 6.57
CA GLU A 91 8.85 -3.77 7.37
C GLU A 91 9.19 -5.11 6.72
N ALA A 92 9.06 -5.22 5.39
CA ALA A 92 9.49 -6.39 4.64
C ALA A 92 10.99 -6.66 4.86
N GLU A 93 11.84 -5.65 4.71
CA GLU A 93 13.28 -5.75 4.96
C GLU A 93 13.58 -6.23 6.38
N GLN A 94 12.89 -5.69 7.38
CA GLN A 94 13.09 -6.09 8.78
C GLN A 94 12.66 -7.54 9.02
N PHE A 95 11.57 -7.99 8.40
CA PHE A 95 11.12 -9.38 8.46
C PHE A 95 12.19 -10.33 7.93
N PHE A 96 12.67 -10.11 6.70
CA PHE A 96 13.65 -10.98 6.07
C PHE A 96 15.03 -10.89 6.72
N LEU A 97 15.43 -9.72 7.24
CA LEU A 97 16.65 -9.58 8.03
C LEU A 97 16.62 -10.43 9.31
N ARG A 98 15.49 -10.42 10.03
CA ARG A 98 15.32 -11.25 11.23
C ARG A 98 15.28 -12.74 10.89
N ALA A 99 14.58 -13.11 9.84
CA ALA A 99 14.51 -14.50 9.37
C ALA A 99 15.91 -15.03 8.98
N MET A 100 16.69 -14.22 8.25
CA MET A 100 18.08 -14.53 7.90
C MET A 100 18.98 -14.68 9.13
N ALA A 101 18.82 -13.82 10.15
CA ALA A 101 19.60 -13.91 11.39
C ALA A 101 19.23 -15.13 12.27
N ALA A 102 18.03 -15.68 12.10
CA ALA A 102 17.50 -16.80 12.87
C ALA A 102 17.57 -18.15 12.15
N SER A 103 18.16 -18.20 10.94
CA SER A 103 18.24 -19.40 10.10
C SER A 103 19.66 -19.63 9.62
N GLU A 104 19.91 -20.82 9.07
CA GLU A 104 21.21 -21.23 8.53
C GLU A 104 21.04 -21.96 7.19
N GLY A 105 22.16 -22.24 6.50
CA GLY A 105 22.17 -23.08 5.31
C GLY A 105 21.37 -22.52 4.14
N SER A 106 20.56 -23.36 3.50
CA SER A 106 19.78 -22.99 2.30
C SER A 106 18.61 -22.04 2.62
N GLU A 107 18.02 -22.13 3.80
CA GLU A 107 16.96 -21.22 4.26
C GLU A 107 17.50 -19.79 4.41
N GLN A 108 18.64 -19.63 5.09
CA GLN A 108 19.26 -18.32 5.24
C GLN A 108 19.58 -17.66 3.90
N ARG A 109 20.05 -18.44 2.91
CA ARG A 109 20.34 -17.93 1.56
C ARG A 109 19.10 -17.42 0.84
N ARG A 110 17.95 -18.10 0.99
CA ARG A 110 16.67 -17.65 0.42
C ARG A 110 16.25 -16.30 0.99
N TYR A 111 16.27 -16.16 2.32
CA TYR A 111 15.96 -14.88 2.97
C TYR A 111 16.96 -13.78 2.60
N ALA A 112 18.25 -14.11 2.48
CA ALA A 112 19.29 -13.16 2.07
C ALA A 112 19.05 -12.63 0.66
N LYS A 113 18.62 -13.48 -0.29
CA LYS A 113 18.26 -13.06 -1.65
C LYS A 113 17.12 -12.04 -1.62
N ILE A 114 15.99 -12.41 -1.01
CA ILE A 114 14.81 -11.51 -0.93
C ILE A 114 15.18 -10.19 -0.24
N TYR A 115 15.93 -10.24 0.87
CA TYR A 115 16.40 -9.05 1.55
C TYR A 115 17.26 -8.14 0.65
N THR A 116 18.14 -8.74 -0.16
CA THR A 116 19.00 -8.00 -1.09
C THR A 116 18.18 -7.32 -2.18
N GLU A 117 17.22 -8.03 -2.80
CA GLU A 117 16.32 -7.46 -3.79
C GLU A 117 15.45 -6.33 -3.22
N LEU A 118 14.99 -6.49 -1.97
CA LEU A 118 14.28 -5.45 -1.24
C LEU A 118 15.16 -4.20 -1.10
N LYS A 119 16.43 -4.36 -0.69
CA LYS A 119 17.40 -3.25 -0.57
C LYS A 119 17.74 -2.60 -1.91
N MET A 120 17.71 -3.36 -3.00
CA MET A 120 17.91 -2.85 -4.37
C MET A 120 16.69 -2.11 -4.92
N GLY A 121 15.56 -2.09 -4.21
CA GLY A 121 14.36 -1.36 -4.62
C GLY A 121 13.43 -2.15 -5.56
N MET A 122 13.62 -3.46 -5.70
CA MET A 122 12.78 -4.31 -6.54
C MET A 122 11.33 -4.35 -6.04
N GLU A 123 10.34 -4.26 -6.93
CA GLU A 123 8.92 -4.30 -6.56
C GLU A 123 8.40 -5.72 -6.29
N VAL A 124 9.02 -6.72 -6.94
CA VAL A 124 8.78 -8.14 -6.72
C VAL A 124 10.12 -8.76 -6.34
N CYS A 125 10.18 -9.39 -5.18
CA CYS A 125 11.37 -10.06 -4.66
C CYS A 125 11.07 -11.54 -4.47
N THR A 126 11.95 -12.45 -4.88
CA THR A 126 11.69 -13.89 -4.88
C THR A 126 12.92 -14.70 -4.44
N ASP A 127 12.70 -15.82 -3.76
CA ASP A 127 13.77 -16.79 -3.46
C ASP A 127 14.03 -17.79 -4.59
N GLU A 128 13.22 -17.76 -5.66
CA GLU A 128 13.42 -18.58 -6.87
C GLU A 128 14.60 -18.05 -7.70
N GLU A 129 15.42 -18.93 -8.25
CA GLU A 129 16.49 -18.52 -9.18
C GLU A 129 15.88 -18.10 -10.52
N ASP A 130 16.41 -17.03 -11.13
CA ASP A 130 16.05 -16.66 -12.50
C ASP A 130 16.52 -17.80 -13.42
N THR A 131 15.58 -18.51 -14.04
CA THR A 131 15.85 -19.64 -14.94
C THR A 131 16.21 -19.19 -16.35
#